data_AF-A0A5B8V8R8-F1
#
_entry.id   AF-A0A5B8V8R8-F1
#
_cell.length_a   1.000
_cell.length_b   1.000
_cell.length_c   1.000
_cell.angle_alpha   90.00
_cell.angle_beta   90.00
_cell.angle_gamma   90.00
#
_symmetry.space_group_name_H-M   'P 1'
#
loop_
_entity.id
_entity.type
_entity.pdbx_description
1 polymer ?
#
loop_
_entity_poly.entity_id
_entity_poly.type
_entity_poly.pdbx_seq_one_letter_code
_entity_poly.pdbx_strand_id
1 'polypeptide(L)' 'MPQHEPKTCPRCNKQFECRVGDTPNCQCSSISLSVEEQAFIEDRYADCLCIGCLKELKNKYIFFKEKFLNH' A
#
# COMPACT_ATOMS: atom_id res chain seq x y z
N MET A 1 13.44 15.52 -18.00
CA MET A 1 11.99 15.21 -17.88
C MET A 1 11.90 14.04 -16.93
N PRO A 2 11.29 14.16 -15.74
CA PRO A 2 11.13 12.98 -14.90
C PRO A 2 10.10 12.08 -15.60
N GLN A 3 10.60 11.02 -16.24
CA GLN A 3 9.77 9.92 -16.72
C GLN A 3 9.23 9.26 -15.46
N HIS A 4 8.04 9.67 -15.04
CA HIS A 4 7.29 8.97 -14.01
C HIS A 4 6.82 7.67 -14.64
N GLU A 5 7.67 6.64 -14.61
CA GLU A 5 7.34 5.32 -15.12
C GLU A 5 6.09 4.80 -14.38
N PRO A 6 4.98 4.55 -15.08
CA PRO A 6 3.81 3.94 -14.47
C PRO A 6 4.23 2.55 -13.97
N LYS A 7 4.19 2.34 -12.65
CA LYS A 7 4.46 1.04 -12.06
C LYS A 7 3.23 0.17 -12.18
N THR A 8 3.45 -1.13 -12.34
CA THR A 8 2.39 -2.13 -12.31
C THR A 8 2.29 -2.71 -10.92
N CYS A 9 1.11 -2.64 -10.31
CA CYS A 9 0.90 -3.21 -8.98
C CYS A 9 1.01 -4.74 -9.06
N PRO A 10 1.95 -5.39 -8.33
CA PRO A 10 2.14 -6.84 -8.40
C PRO A 10 0.95 -7.65 -7.87
N ARG A 11 0.03 -7.00 -7.13
CA ARG A 11 -1.17 -7.65 -6.58
C ARG A 11 -2.35 -7.68 -7.55
N CYS A 12 -2.67 -6.55 -8.18
CA CYS A 12 -3.86 -6.41 -9.02
C CYS A 12 -3.54 -6.20 -10.50
N ASN A 13 -2.25 -6.15 -10.87
CA ASN A 13 -1.75 -5.88 -12.21
C ASN A 13 -2.26 -4.58 -12.84
N LYS A 14 -2.74 -3.63 -12.03
CA LYS A 14 -3.13 -2.30 -12.50
C LYS A 14 -1.92 -1.39 -12.53
N GLN A 15 -1.83 -0.59 -13.60
CA GLN A 15 -0.89 0.51 -13.68
C GLN A 15 -1.29 1.60 -12.69
N PHE A 16 -0.31 2.11 -11.95
CA PHE A 16 -0.47 3.20 -11.04
C PHE A 16 0.77 4.08 -11.06
N GLU A 17 0.58 5.35 -10.79
CA GLU A 17 1.68 6.29 -10.65
C GLU A 17 2.32 6.11 -9.28
N CYS A 18 3.50 5.50 -9.24
CA CYS A 18 4.32 5.41 -8.05
C CYS A 18 5.35 6.52 -8.07
N ARG A 19 5.19 7.52 -7.20
CA ARG A 19 6.16 8.60 -7.03
C ARG A 19 7.04 8.32 -5.81
N VAL A 20 7.71 7.17 -5.76
CA VAL A 20 8.58 6.83 -4.61
C VAL A 20 9.74 7.84 -4.45
N GLY A 21 10.19 8.45 -5.55
CA GLY A 21 11.17 9.55 -5.51
C GLY A 21 10.58 10.89 -5.07
N ASP A 22 9.26 11.01 -5.00
CA ASP A 22 8.54 12.18 -4.49
C ASP A 22 7.42 11.70 -3.54
N THR A 23 7.87 11.17 -2.39
CA THR A 23 7.00 10.64 -1.33
C THR A 23 5.80 11.53 -1.01
N PRO A 24 5.91 12.87 -0.85
CA PRO A 24 4.75 13.70 -0.53
C PRO A 24 3.67 13.68 -1.63
N ASN A 25 4.05 13.48 -2.90
CA ASN A 25 3.08 13.38 -4.00
C ASN A 25 2.72 11.93 -4.37
N CYS A 26 3.21 10.93 -3.65
CA CYS A 26 2.86 9.53 -3.92
C CYS A 26 1.44 9.21 -3.46
N GLN A 27 0.70 8.43 -4.26
CA GLN A 27 -0.67 8.00 -3.91
C GLN A 27 -0.73 7.20 -2.59
N CYS A 28 0.36 6.54 -2.19
CA CYS A 28 0.44 5.85 -0.90
C CYS A 28 0.45 6.83 0.29
N SER A 29 0.90 8.07 0.11
CA SER A 29 0.93 9.09 1.18
C SER A 29 -0.46 9.66 1.46
N SER A 30 -1.41 9.51 0.53
CA SER A 30 -2.82 9.86 0.76
C SER A 30 -3.56 8.86 1.66
N ILE A 31 -2.94 7.72 2.01
CA ILE A 31 -3.50 6.75 2.95
C ILE A 31 -2.61 6.65 4.19
N SER A 32 -3.21 6.82 5.37
CA SER A 32 -2.52 6.59 6.64
C SER A 32 -2.54 5.11 6.98
N LEU A 33 -1.38 4.46 6.93
CA LEU A 33 -1.16 3.10 7.39
C LEU A 33 -0.39 3.13 8.71
N SER A 34 -0.82 2.33 9.68
CA SER A 34 -0.12 2.14 10.96
C SER A 34 1.18 1.37 10.73
N VAL A 35 2.11 1.44 11.69
CA VAL A 35 3.39 0.71 11.60
C VAL A 35 3.18 -0.80 11.39
N GLU A 36 2.21 -1.39 12.09
CA GLU A 36 1.87 -2.81 11.94
C GLU A 36 1.33 -3.14 10.53
N GLU A 37 0.51 -2.26 9.96
CA GLU A 37 -0.04 -2.42 8.61
C GLU A 37 1.05 -2.31 7.55
N GLN A 38 1.97 -1.35 7.71
CA GLN A 38 3.13 -1.17 6.82
C GLN A 38 4.03 -2.39 6.87
N ALA A 39 4.43 -2.84 8.06
CA ALA A 39 5.25 -4.03 8.22
C ALA A 39 4.60 -5.28 7.60
N PHE A 40 3.29 -5.45 7.74
CA PHE A 40 2.55 -6.55 7.10
C PHE A 40 2.58 -6.48 5.56
N ILE A 41 2.58 -5.28 5.00
CA ILE A 41 2.66 -5.08 3.56
C ILE A 41 4.09 -5.33 3.07
N GLU A 42 5.09 -4.77 3.74
CA GLU A 42 6.51 -4.90 3.40
C GLU A 42 7.00 -6.35 3.50
N ASP A 43 6.52 -7.12 4.47
CA ASP A 43 6.82 -8.56 4.61
C ASP A 43 6.30 -9.39 3.42
N ARG A 44 5.17 -8.97 2.83
CA ARG A 44 4.48 -9.72 1.75
C ARG A 44 4.79 -9.22 0.35
N TYR A 45 5.11 -7.95 0.21
CA TYR A 45 5.28 -7.27 -1.07
C TYR A 45 6.54 -6.43 -1.04
N ALA A 46 7.54 -6.86 -1.80
CA ALA A 46 8.81 -6.15 -1.95
C ALA A 46 8.74 -4.93 -2.90
N ASP A 47 7.60 -4.71 -3.56
CA ASP A 47 7.40 -3.59 -4.49
C ASP A 47 6.16 -2.78 -4.13
N CYS A 48 6.05 -1.58 -4.71
CA CYS A 48 4.99 -0.65 -4.39
C CYS A 48 3.62 -1.18 -4.85
N LEU A 49 2.61 -1.00 -4.00
CA LEU A 49 1.22 -1.33 -4.30
C LEU A 49 0.43 -0.08 -4.65
N CYS A 50 -0.57 -0.24 -5.51
CA CYS A 50 -1.51 0.84 -5.78
C CYS A 50 -2.38 1.15 -4.56
N ILE A 51 -2.89 2.39 -4.48
CA ILE A 51 -3.73 2.85 -3.36
C ILE A 51 -4.97 1.97 -3.13
N GLY A 52 -5.55 1.39 -4.19
CA GLY A 52 -6.67 0.46 -4.06
C GLY A 52 -6.30 -0.79 -3.26
N CYS A 53 -5.17 -1.41 -3.61
CA CYS A 53 -4.66 -2.58 -2.91
C CYS A 53 -4.25 -2.27 -1.46
N LEU A 54 -3.66 -1.10 -1.21
CA LEU A 54 -3.33 -0.64 0.14
C LEU A 54 -4.60 -0.47 1.00
N LYS A 55 -5.66 0.13 0.45
CA LYS A 55 -6.96 0.27 1.14
C LYS A 55 -7.60 -1.08 1.45
N GLU A 56 -7.56 -2.02 0.50
CA GLU A 56 -8.07 -3.37 0.72
C GLU A 56 -7.26 -4.12 1.79
N LEU A 57 -5.94 -3.99 1.79
CA LEU A 57 -5.06 -4.59 2.79
C LEU A 57 -5.31 -4.03 4.19
N LYS A 58 -5.41 -2.71 4.30
CA LYS A 58 -5.81 -2.01 5.53
C LYS A 58 -7.13 -2.55 6.07
N ASN A 59 -8.17 -2.61 5.24
CA ASN A 59 -9.46 -3.14 5.66
C ASN A 59 -9.34 -4.58 6.15
N LYS A 60 -8.67 -5.46 5.38
CA LYS A 60 -8.45 -6.86 5.78
C LYS A 60 -7.69 -6.98 7.11
N TYR A 61 -6.68 -6.13 7.32
CA TYR A 61 -5.91 -6.10 8.56
C TYR A 61 -6.77 -5.66 9.75
N ILE A 62 -7.58 -4.60 9.59
CA ILE A 62 -8.53 -4.15 10.63
C ILE A 62 -9.50 -5.27 11.01
N PHE A 63 -10.16 -5.91 10.02
CA PHE A 63 -11.07 -7.03 10.28
C PHE A 63 -10.39 -8.19 10.99
N PHE A 64 -9.15 -8.51 10.63
CA PHE A 64 -8.38 -9.54 11.32
C PHE A 64 -8.06 -9.10 12.76
N LYS A 65 -7.56 -7.89 12.96
CA LYS A 65 -7.24 -7.35 14.28
C LYS A 65 -8.46 -7.33 15.20
N GLU A 66 -9.61 -6.82 14.75
CA GLU A 66 -10.85 -6.82 15.54
C GLU A 66 -11.34 -8.24 15.90
N LYS A 67 -11.16 -9.21 14.99
CA LYS A 67 -11.60 -10.58 15.25
C LYS A 67 -10.68 -11.34 16.21
N PHE A 68 -9.40 -10.98 16.27
CA PHE A 68 -8.38 -11.76 16.99
C PHE A 68 -7.76 -11.05 18.21
N LEU A 69 -7.83 -9.73 18.33
CA LEU A 69 -7.27 -8.97 19.47
C LEU A 69 -8.30 -8.51 20.51
N ASN A 70 -9.59 -8.82 20.35
CA ASN A 70 -10.60 -8.59 21.37
C ASN A 70 -10.65 -9.74 22.41
N HIS A 71 -9.53 -10.06 23.03
CA HIS A 71 -9.48 -10.99 24.17
C HIS A 71 -8.88 -10.31 25.41
#